data_AF-A0A9N7NM56-F1
#
_entry.id   AF-A0A9N7NM56-F1
#
_cell.length_a   1.000
_cell.length_b   1.000
_cell.length_c   1.000
_cell.angle_alpha   90.00
_cell.angle_beta   90.00
_cell.angle_gamma   90.00
#
_symmetry.space_group_name_H-M   'P 1'
#
loop_
_entity.id
_entity.type
_entity.pdbx_description
1 polymer ?
#
loop_
_entity_poly.entity_id
_entity_poly.type
_entity_poly.pdbx_seq_one_letter_code
_entity_poly.pdbx_strand_id
1 'polypeptide(L)'
;SEPTVLVVGNFDQAMGERDILVETKSGLLKRINELNASYLALQYLLLLPYGEDGYREDILFAEGTKTSEDGQKHVSVRKYFAYRMYDRDHEPTTIVSTRRLYQQFIVDAYTMVESSRLQYIRFNKKKLRCDIYNGLVDAVLRGDTEPSSRGKR
;
A
#
# COMPACT_ATOMS: atom_id res chain seq x y z
N SER A 1 -31.46 -0.34 -0.46
CA SER A 1 -30.49 0.54 -1.13
C SER A 1 -29.58 1.12 -0.07
N GLU A 2 -28.29 0.80 -0.09
CA GLU A 2 -27.31 1.46 0.79
C GLU A 2 -26.74 2.66 0.03
N PRO A 3 -27.02 3.91 0.46
CA PRO A 3 -26.41 5.08 -0.16
C PRO A 3 -24.98 5.23 0.35
N THR A 4 -23.99 5.09 -0.53
CA THR A 4 -22.62 5.53 -0.27
C THR A 4 -22.49 6.98 -0.72
N VAL A 5 -22.15 7.89 0.20
CA VAL A 5 -21.91 9.30 -0.10
C VAL A 5 -20.41 9.56 -0.06
N LEU A 6 -19.85 10.04 -1.18
CA LEU A 6 -18.45 10.42 -1.30
C LEU A 6 -18.35 11.94 -1.10
N VAL A 7 -17.87 12.38 0.06
CA VAL A 7 -17.59 13.79 0.35
C VAL A 7 -16.12 14.05 0.07
N VAL A 8 -15.81 14.77 -1.01
CA VAL A 8 -14.44 15.21 -1.30
C VAL A 8 -14.11 16.37 -0.36
N GLY A 9 -13.28 16.12 0.65
CA GLY A 9 -12.79 17.16 1.56
C GLY A 9 -11.87 18.16 0.86
N ASN A 10 -11.95 19.43 1.26
CA ASN A 10 -11.08 20.50 0.78
C ASN A 10 -9.60 20.14 0.98
N PHE A 11 -8.78 20.45 -0.02
CA PHE A 11 -7.34 20.15 -0.10
C PHE A 11 -6.52 21.01 0.88
N ASP A 12 -6.60 20.72 2.18
CA ASP A 12 -5.77 21.37 3.19
C ASP A 12 -4.58 20.48 3.58
N GLN A 13 -3.43 21.07 3.87
CA GLN A 13 -2.13 20.38 4.05
C GLN A 13 -2.07 19.47 5.31
N ALA A 14 -3.16 19.45 6.08
CA ALA A 14 -3.46 18.54 7.18
C ALA A 14 -4.35 17.35 6.77
N MET A 15 -4.40 16.99 5.46
CA MET A 15 -5.21 15.88 4.95
C MET A 15 -5.00 14.61 5.78
N GLY A 16 -6.04 14.25 6.53
CA GLY A 16 -6.13 13.00 7.26
C GLY A 16 -6.02 11.80 6.33
N GLU A 17 -5.60 10.68 6.92
CA GLU A 17 -5.59 9.35 6.31
C GLU A 17 -6.87 9.12 5.49
N ARG A 18 -6.75 8.56 4.26
CA ARG A 18 -7.95 8.30 3.45
C ARG A 18 -8.79 7.25 4.15
N ASP A 19 -10.08 7.53 4.20
CA ASP A 19 -11.03 6.75 4.95
C ASP A 19 -12.41 6.81 4.32
N ILE A 20 -13.23 5.82 4.64
CA ILE A 20 -14.63 5.73 4.28
C ILE A 20 -15.42 5.77 5.58
N LEU A 21 -16.32 6.73 5.71
CA LEU A 21 -17.29 6.77 6.79
C LEU A 21 -18.57 6.07 6.33
N VAL A 22 -18.95 5.03 7.05
CA VAL A 22 -20.18 4.26 6.79
C VAL A 22 -21.13 4.45 7.95
N GLU A 23 -22.35 4.85 7.65
CA GLU A 23 -23.45 4.87 8.63
C GLU A 23 -24.15 3.52 8.63
N THR A 24 -24.25 2.89 9.80
CA THR A 24 -25.02 1.66 9.96
C THR A 24 -26.52 1.97 10.00
N LYS A 25 -27.35 0.96 9.74
CA LYS A 25 -28.82 1.08 9.90
C LYS A 25 -29.28 1.47 11.32
N SER A 26 -28.40 1.35 12.30
CA SER A 26 -28.63 1.79 13.68
C SER A 26 -28.24 3.26 13.93
N GLY A 27 -27.83 4.01 12.90
CA GLY A 27 -27.39 5.40 12.99
C GLY A 27 -25.99 5.60 13.55
N LEU A 28 -25.18 4.53 13.64
CA LEU A 28 -23.81 4.62 14.14
C LEU A 28 -22.83 4.84 12.98
N LEU A 29 -21.91 5.79 13.14
CA LEU A 29 -20.85 6.03 12.17
C LEU A 29 -19.66 5.10 12.44
N LYS A 30 -19.22 4.40 11.41
CA LYS A 30 -18.03 3.56 11.41
C LYS A 30 -17.01 4.10 10.40
N ARG A 31 -15.80 4.38 10.89
CA ARG A 31 -14.67 4.79 10.07
C ARG A 31 -13.89 3.57 9.58
N ILE A 32 -13.62 3.51 8.28
CA ILE A 32 -12.90 2.44 7.61
C ILE A 32 -11.68 3.06 6.95
N ASN A 33 -10.47 2.67 7.38
CA ASN A 33 -9.21 3.18 6.84
C ASN A 33 -8.72 2.33 5.64
N GLU A 34 -7.69 2.81 4.95
CA GLU A 34 -7.03 2.12 3.82
C GLU A 34 -6.54 0.69 4.14
N LEU A 35 -6.23 0.40 5.41
CA LEU A 35 -5.74 -0.91 5.87
C LEU A 35 -6.86 -1.90 6.22
N ASN A 36 -8.12 -1.49 6.08
CA ASN A 36 -9.26 -2.34 6.34
C ASN A 36 -9.57 -3.20 5.11
N ALA A 37 -9.85 -4.49 5.34
CA ALA A 37 -10.24 -5.44 4.29
C ALA A 37 -11.41 -4.92 3.43
N SER A 38 -12.39 -4.23 4.04
CA SER A 38 -13.55 -3.74 3.30
C SER A 38 -13.30 -2.46 2.48
N TYR A 39 -12.15 -1.79 2.65
CA TYR A 39 -11.90 -0.48 2.05
C TYR A 39 -11.97 -0.51 0.52
N LEU A 40 -11.24 -1.42 -0.12
CA LEU A 40 -11.21 -1.53 -1.58
C LEU A 40 -12.57 -1.97 -2.14
N ALA A 41 -13.27 -2.90 -1.47
CA ALA A 41 -14.59 -3.35 -1.87
C ALA A 41 -15.62 -2.20 -1.84
N LEU A 42 -15.55 -1.34 -0.82
CA LEU A 42 -16.44 -0.18 -0.69
C LEU A 42 -16.11 0.92 -1.70
N GLN A 43 -14.84 1.11 -2.05
CA GLN A 43 -14.43 2.09 -3.06
C GLN A 43 -14.69 1.62 -4.49
N TYR A 44 -14.57 0.31 -4.74
CA TYR A 44 -14.63 -0.30 -6.06
C TYR A 44 -15.65 -1.44 -6.14
N LEU A 45 -16.90 -1.15 -5.75
CA LEU A 45 -17.97 -2.15 -5.69
C LEU A 45 -18.19 -2.92 -7.00
N LEU A 46 -17.96 -2.26 -8.15
CA LEU A 46 -18.06 -2.88 -9.48
C LEU A 46 -16.87 -3.80 -9.83
N LEU A 47 -15.69 -3.56 -9.24
CA LEU A 47 -14.52 -4.42 -9.45
C LEU A 47 -14.55 -5.65 -8.54
N LEU A 48 -15.19 -5.52 -7.37
CA LEU A 48 -15.25 -6.53 -6.32
C LEU A 48 -16.72 -6.87 -6.01
N PRO A 49 -17.48 -7.39 -6.98
CA PRO A 49 -18.94 -7.56 -6.84
C PRO A 49 -19.33 -8.55 -5.74
N TYR A 50 -18.41 -9.43 -5.35
CA TYR A 50 -18.59 -10.39 -4.27
C TYR A 50 -18.13 -9.88 -2.90
N GLY A 51 -17.70 -8.62 -2.80
CA GLY A 51 -17.20 -8.05 -1.55
C GLY A 51 -15.88 -8.67 -1.11
N GLU A 52 -14.98 -8.93 -2.06
CA GLU A 52 -13.69 -9.56 -1.78
C GLU A 52 -12.82 -8.71 -0.84
N ASP A 53 -12.04 -9.39 0.00
CA ASP A 53 -11.18 -8.72 0.97
C ASP A 53 -10.03 -7.95 0.27
N GLY A 54 -9.94 -6.68 0.63
CA GLY A 54 -8.86 -5.75 0.34
C GLY A 54 -7.55 -6.08 1.05
N TYR A 55 -6.56 -5.20 0.90
CA TYR A 55 -5.28 -5.35 1.58
C TYR A 55 -5.42 -5.21 3.10
N ARG A 56 -4.66 -6.03 3.84
CA ARG A 56 -4.47 -5.97 5.29
C ARG A 56 -3.01 -6.29 5.62
N GLU A 57 -2.48 -5.76 6.72
CA GLU A 57 -1.08 -5.99 7.11
C GLU A 57 -0.82 -7.43 7.59
N ASP A 58 -1.85 -8.15 8.02
CA ASP A 58 -1.77 -9.51 8.58
C ASP A 58 -1.85 -10.62 7.52
N ILE A 59 -1.84 -10.29 6.23
CA ILE A 59 -1.86 -11.29 5.15
C ILE A 59 -0.52 -12.03 5.12
N LEU A 60 -0.57 -13.34 5.36
CA LEU A 60 0.60 -14.22 5.32
C LEU A 60 0.82 -14.82 3.92
N PHE A 61 2.08 -15.14 3.61
CA PHE A 61 2.37 -16.02 2.47
C PHE A 61 1.85 -17.44 2.72
N ALA A 62 1.47 -18.13 1.65
CA ALA A 62 1.07 -19.54 1.72
C ALA A 62 2.22 -20.42 2.24
N GLU A 63 1.92 -21.31 3.18
CA GLU A 63 2.88 -22.25 3.75
C GLU A 63 3.55 -23.07 2.62
N GLY A 64 4.87 -23.05 2.55
CA GLY A 64 5.65 -23.78 1.55
C GLY A 64 6.17 -22.94 0.38
N THR A 65 5.70 -21.70 0.20
CA THR A 65 6.46 -20.73 -0.60
C THR A 65 7.69 -20.33 0.19
N LYS A 66 8.90 -20.54 -0.36
CA LYS A 66 10.15 -20.12 0.27
C LYS A 66 9.95 -18.68 0.74
N THR A 67 9.96 -18.45 2.06
CA THR A 67 9.99 -17.10 2.61
C THR A 67 11.03 -16.35 1.81
N SER A 68 10.68 -15.17 1.29
CA SER A 68 11.64 -14.32 0.55
C SER A 68 12.95 -14.33 1.34
N GLU A 69 14.12 -14.31 0.67
CA GLU A 69 15.45 -14.44 1.30
C GLU A 69 15.66 -13.52 2.54
N ASP A 70 14.82 -12.49 2.65
CA ASP A 70 14.68 -11.50 3.73
C ASP A 70 13.83 -11.93 4.97
N GLY A 71 13.30 -13.16 5.04
CA GLY A 71 12.52 -13.65 6.19
C GLY A 71 11.14 -13.01 6.38
N GLN A 72 10.65 -12.26 5.39
CA GLN A 72 9.37 -11.55 5.44
C GLN A 72 8.18 -12.54 5.38
N LYS A 73 7.40 -12.62 6.47
CA LYS A 73 6.22 -13.51 6.59
C LYS A 73 4.93 -12.92 6.03
N HIS A 74 4.83 -11.58 6.00
CA HIS A 74 3.64 -10.87 5.57
C HIS A 74 3.77 -10.36 4.14
N VAL A 75 2.66 -10.36 3.40
CA VAL A 75 2.56 -9.81 2.06
C VAL A 75 2.59 -8.28 2.15
N SER A 76 3.49 -7.64 1.41
CA SER A 76 3.50 -6.18 1.33
C SER A 76 2.39 -5.66 0.41
N VAL A 77 1.95 -4.42 0.63
CA VAL A 77 0.96 -3.72 -0.22
C VAL A 77 1.27 -3.89 -1.71
N ARG A 78 2.54 -3.72 -2.09
CA ARG A 78 3.00 -3.85 -3.48
C ARG A 78 2.79 -5.27 -4.02
N LYS A 79 3.14 -6.29 -3.24
CA LYS A 79 2.97 -7.69 -3.63
C LYS A 79 1.48 -8.05 -3.75
N TYR A 80 0.65 -7.53 -2.85
CA TYR A 80 -0.81 -7.70 -2.92
C TYR A 80 -1.38 -7.14 -4.23
N PHE A 81 -1.09 -5.88 -4.57
CA PHE A 81 -1.60 -5.29 -5.81
C PHE A 81 -1.05 -5.96 -7.06
N ALA A 82 0.24 -6.33 -7.07
CA ALA A 82 0.81 -7.10 -8.16
C ALA A 82 0.09 -8.44 -8.35
N TYR A 83 -0.22 -9.14 -7.26
CA TYR A 83 -1.00 -10.38 -7.28
C TYR A 83 -2.43 -10.17 -7.81
N ARG A 84 -3.08 -9.06 -7.45
CA ARG A 84 -4.46 -8.74 -7.89
C ARG A 84 -4.55 -8.30 -9.35
N MET A 85 -3.49 -7.72 -9.90
CA MET A 85 -3.41 -7.29 -11.30
C MET A 85 -2.89 -8.37 -12.24
N TYR A 86 -2.35 -9.46 -11.69
CA TYR A 86 -1.79 -10.55 -12.47
C TYR A 86 -2.91 -11.37 -13.15
N ASP A 87 -2.79 -11.54 -14.45
CA ASP A 87 -3.73 -12.34 -15.25
C ASP A 87 -3.53 -13.84 -14.99
N ARG A 88 -4.62 -14.60 -14.85
CA ARG A 88 -4.63 -16.04 -14.58
C ARG A 88 -5.69 -16.73 -15.42
N ASP A 89 -5.31 -17.84 -16.05
CA ASP A 89 -6.18 -18.59 -16.97
C ASP A 89 -7.48 -19.14 -16.33
N HIS A 90 -7.52 -19.29 -15.00
CA HIS A 90 -8.66 -19.86 -14.26
C HIS A 90 -9.45 -18.85 -13.41
N GLU A 91 -9.14 -17.55 -13.52
CA GLU A 91 -9.80 -16.51 -12.75
C GLU A 91 -10.31 -15.41 -13.69
N PRO A 92 -11.54 -14.90 -13.51
CA PRO A 92 -12.04 -13.84 -14.37
C PRO A 92 -11.19 -12.57 -14.20
N THR A 93 -10.69 -12.02 -15.32
CA THR A 93 -9.92 -10.77 -15.35
C THR A 93 -10.81 -9.53 -15.20
N THR A 94 -11.79 -9.57 -14.29
CA THR A 94 -12.76 -8.49 -14.07
C THR A 94 -12.05 -7.17 -13.79
N ILE A 95 -11.01 -7.19 -12.95
CA ILE A 95 -10.25 -5.98 -12.61
C ILE A 95 -9.59 -5.37 -13.86
N VAL A 96 -8.85 -6.17 -14.62
CA VAL A 96 -8.05 -5.71 -15.76
C VAL A 96 -8.93 -5.36 -16.98
N SER A 97 -10.08 -6.01 -17.13
CA SER A 97 -11.01 -5.78 -18.24
C SER A 97 -11.84 -4.51 -18.07
N THR A 98 -11.95 -3.97 -16.86
CA THR A 98 -12.52 -2.63 -16.68
C THR A 98 -11.56 -1.57 -17.24
N ARG A 99 -12.06 -0.62 -18.03
CA ARG A 99 -11.19 0.36 -18.71
C ARG A 99 -10.76 1.51 -17.79
N ARG A 100 -11.58 2.56 -17.73
CA ARG A 100 -11.29 3.76 -16.93
C ARG A 100 -11.22 3.46 -15.43
N LEU A 101 -12.03 2.51 -14.96
CA LEU A 101 -12.06 2.12 -13.55
C LEU A 101 -10.75 1.42 -13.13
N TYR A 102 -10.16 0.60 -14.00
CA TYR A 102 -8.84 0.00 -13.76
C TYR A 102 -7.73 1.04 -13.69
N GLN A 103 -7.78 2.09 -14.53
CA GLN A 103 -6.81 3.20 -14.46
C GLN A 103 -6.87 3.88 -13.08
N GLN A 104 -8.07 4.14 -12.56
CA GLN A 104 -8.23 4.69 -11.22
C GLN A 104 -7.71 3.73 -10.15
N PHE A 105 -8.03 2.44 -10.28
CA PHE A 105 -7.53 1.40 -9.38
C PHE A 105 -6.01 1.31 -9.34
N ILE A 106 -5.32 1.43 -10.48
CA ILE A 106 -3.85 1.45 -10.54
C ILE A 106 -3.29 2.68 -9.82
N VAL A 107 -3.88 3.85 -10.04
CA VAL A 107 -3.45 5.09 -9.38
C VAL A 107 -3.60 4.96 -7.86
N ASP A 108 -4.74 4.45 -7.39
CA ASP A 108 -4.97 4.22 -5.97
C ASP A 108 -4.00 3.18 -5.39
N ALA A 109 -3.78 2.06 -6.09
CA ALA A 109 -2.77 1.07 -5.71
C ALA A 109 -1.38 1.68 -5.56
N TYR A 110 -0.95 2.52 -6.51
CA TYR A 110 0.33 3.22 -6.45
C TYR A 110 0.42 4.13 -5.23
N THR A 111 -0.61 4.93 -4.97
CA THR A 111 -0.62 5.82 -3.81
C THR A 111 -0.61 5.06 -2.47
N MET A 112 -1.27 3.90 -2.37
CA MET A 112 -1.21 3.05 -1.17
C MET A 112 0.20 2.48 -0.96
N VAL A 113 0.86 2.05 -2.03
CA VAL A 113 2.26 1.57 -1.97
C VAL A 113 3.19 2.69 -1.51
N GLU A 114 3.05 3.89 -2.07
CA GLU A 114 3.87 5.04 -1.70
C GLU A 114 3.58 5.52 -0.28
N SER A 115 2.32 5.51 0.15
CA SER A 115 1.93 5.83 1.53
C SER A 115 2.63 4.89 2.52
N SER A 116 2.58 3.57 2.28
CA SER A 116 3.28 2.57 3.08
C SER A 116 4.80 2.80 3.12
N ARG A 117 5.41 3.17 1.98
CA ARG A 117 6.84 3.49 1.89
C ARG A 117 7.21 4.73 2.69
N LEU A 118 6.42 5.80 2.58
CA LEU A 118 6.61 7.04 3.34
C LEU A 118 6.44 6.79 4.84
N GLN A 119 5.46 5.97 5.22
CA GLN A 119 5.22 5.56 6.59
C GLN A 119 6.43 4.81 7.17
N TYR A 120 7.01 3.87 6.41
CA TYR A 120 8.23 3.18 6.79
C TYR A 120 9.40 4.16 7.02
N ILE A 121 9.63 5.09 6.09
CA ILE A 121 10.69 6.10 6.23
C ILE A 121 10.43 6.96 7.47
N ARG A 122 9.18 7.35 7.72
CA ARG A 122 8.78 8.21 8.85
C ARG A 122 9.06 7.56 10.20
N PHE A 123 8.73 6.29 10.36
CA PHE A 123 8.93 5.57 11.62
C PHE A 123 10.37 5.10 11.82
N ASN A 124 11.11 4.83 10.73
CA ASN A 124 12.49 4.34 10.81
C ASN A 124 13.56 5.45 10.65
N LYS A 125 13.17 6.74 10.69
CA LYS A 125 14.09 7.88 10.51
C LYS A 125 15.36 7.79 11.36
N LYS A 126 15.25 7.37 12.63
CA LYS A 126 16.41 7.28 13.53
C LYS A 126 17.41 6.23 13.05
N LYS A 127 16.93 5.04 12.71
CA LYS A 127 17.76 3.94 12.18
C LYS A 127 18.43 4.34 10.88
N LEU A 128 17.67 4.93 9.94
CA LEU A 128 18.20 5.40 8.67
C LEU A 128 19.30 6.46 8.85
N ARG A 129 19.14 7.38 9.81
CA ARG A 129 20.18 8.36 10.15
C ARG A 129 21.43 7.69 10.70
N CYS A 130 21.29 6.73 11.63
CA CYS A 130 22.43 5.99 12.17
C CYS A 130 23.19 5.24 11.07
N ASP A 131 22.48 4.59 10.15
CA ASP A 131 23.10 3.87 9.03
C ASP A 131 23.88 4.81 8.10
N ILE A 132 23.36 6.01 7.83
CA ILE A 132 24.07 7.05 7.06
C ILE A 132 25.35 7.50 7.78
N TYR A 133 25.27 7.76 9.09
CA TYR A 133 26.44 8.17 9.86
C TYR A 133 27.51 7.08 9.91
N ASN A 134 27.10 5.82 10.14
CA ASN A 134 28.03 4.69 10.12
C ASN A 134 28.66 4.51 8.74
N GLY A 135 27.89 4.64 7.65
CA GLY A 135 28.42 4.60 6.29
C GLY A 135 29.42 5.72 6.00
N LEU A 136 29.18 6.93 6.52
CA LEU A 136 30.10 8.06 6.41
C LEU A 136 31.41 7.81 7.19
N VAL A 137 31.30 7.37 8.45
CA VAL A 137 32.46 7.04 9.29
C VAL A 137 33.30 5.94 8.63
N ASP A 138 32.67 4.89 8.11
CA ASP A 138 33.34 3.79 7.42
C ASP A 138 34.02 4.24 6.11
N ALA A 139 33.42 5.17 5.36
CA ALA A 139 34.06 5.78 4.18
C ALA A 139 35.29 6.64 4.55
N VAL A 140 35.20 7.42 5.63
CA VAL A 140 36.32 8.23 6.14
C VAL A 140 37.45 7.34 6.65
N LEU A 141 37.14 6.27 7.40
CA LEU A 141 38.13 5.31 7.89
C LEU A 141 38.85 4.57 6.76
N ARG A 142 38.19 4.36 5.62
CA ARG A 142 38.80 3.77 4.41
C ARG A 142 39.66 4.76 3.60
N GLY A 143 39.66 6.05 3.93
CA GLY A 143 40.44 7.07 3.21
C GLY A 143 39.87 7.44 1.84
N ASP A 144 38.61 7.08 1.57
CA ASP A 144 37.93 7.34 0.30
C ASP A 144 37.62 8.84 0.16
N THR A 145 38.53 9.59 -0.45
CA THR A 145 38.47 11.06 -0.61
C THR A 145 37.96 11.53 -1.97
N GLU A 146 37.70 10.60 -2.90
CA GLU A 146 37.24 10.88 -4.27
C GLU A 146 35.70 10.76 -4.39
N PRO A 147 34.95 11.88 -4.48
CA PRO A 147 33.49 11.88 -4.55
C PRO A 147 32.93 11.42 -5.90
N SER A 148 33.79 11.22 -6.90
CA SER A 148 33.43 10.87 -8.29
C SER A 148 33.03 9.40 -8.48
N SER A 149 33.39 8.51 -7.56
CA SER A 149 33.30 7.06 -7.77
C SER A 149 32.06 6.39 -7.16
N ARG A 150 31.27 7.10 -6.32
CA ARG A 150 30.16 6.47 -5.57
C ARG A 150 28.93 7.35 -5.43
N GLY A 151 28.19 7.49 -6.53
CA GLY A 151 26.75 7.68 -6.48
C GLY A 151 26.07 6.33 -6.70
N LYS A 152 25.32 5.80 -5.72
CA LYS A 152 24.32 4.77 -6.02
C LYS A 152 23.17 5.48 -6.74
N ARG A 153 23.11 5.34 -8.06
CA ARG A 153 21.89 5.55 -8.83
C ARG A 153 20.88 4.47 -8.49
#